data_AF-A0A9E6JCD4-F1
#
_entry.id   AF-A0A9E6JCD4-F1
#
_cell.length_a   1.000
_cell.length_b   1.000
_cell.length_c   1.000
_cell.angle_alpha   90.00
_cell.angle_beta   90.00
_cell.angle_gamma   90.00
#
_symmetry.space_group_name_H-M   'P 1'
#
loop_
_entity.id
_entity.type
_entity.pdbx_description
1 polymer ?
#
loop_
_entity_poly.entity_id
_entity_poly.type
_entity_poly.pdbx_seq_one_letter_code
_entity_poly.pdbx_strand_id
1 'polypeptide(L)'
;MKNSIKILDCTLRDGGYYNNWDFDFEVIESYLKSVAEANIDFVELGLRNFSQAGFHGAFAYTTEEYINSLALPDGPTYGVMVDAKTILGSELSIFDAVDRLFVDAKLSKIGLVRIAAHFHEVKASENIARKLKEKGYLVGLNMMQAGGKSTEIISEMASCVNSWECVDALYFADSLGNMDFEEVVRITSAIKQSWLGDIGIHTHNNMGKALNNTLAAKDSGVTWLDVTITGMGRGAGNAQTETLLATLDSDSYKPEPIYDLVIRYFEDMQKEYGWGASLPYFLGAKADIHPTYIQTLISSEVYGKDEVIDAIKYLSKVEGTSSYNSELLTTAISFSGSKNNPTGSSDIEGLLKEREVLIIASGPSTQRYLKDIEAYIRNHNPVVIAVNVSIPLSEDFIDYYCVSHNSKFVSQSKFYSSLSKPIIAPLHRFSESEKNVMEGHGVKALDFGFEVVPAIFSVQPTYCQAPYDVTFAYALGVATCANAAAIKVVGIDGYPSNDPRQLEMIEICNMYNGLARENEIIALTPTTYPITQMSIFSPKK
;
A
#
# COMPACT_ATOMS: atom_id res chain seq x y z
N MET A 1 -41.53 -15.03 -14.29
CA MET A 1 -40.93 -15.55 -13.04
C MET A 1 -39.99 -14.47 -12.53
N LYS A 2 -40.07 -14.05 -11.27
CA LYS A 2 -39.02 -13.18 -10.70
C LYS A 2 -37.71 -13.98 -10.78
N ASN A 3 -36.70 -13.51 -11.50
CA ASN A 3 -35.39 -14.17 -11.49
C ASN A 3 -34.89 -14.17 -10.05
N SER A 4 -34.48 -15.34 -9.55
CA SER A 4 -33.91 -15.48 -8.21
C SER A 4 -32.55 -14.77 -8.17
N ILE A 5 -32.35 -13.96 -7.12
CA ILE A 5 -31.07 -13.29 -6.87
C ILE A 5 -30.04 -14.34 -6.46
N LYS A 6 -28.81 -14.16 -6.93
CA LYS A 6 -27.62 -14.93 -6.58
C LYS A 6 -26.62 -14.01 -5.91
N ILE A 7 -26.05 -14.44 -4.80
CA ILE A 7 -25.01 -13.71 -4.08
C ILE A 7 -23.67 -14.37 -4.37
N LEU A 8 -22.70 -13.54 -4.75
CA LEU A 8 -21.32 -13.95 -4.96
C LEU A 8 -20.45 -13.27 -3.90
N ASP A 9 -19.86 -14.05 -3.00
CA ASP A 9 -18.86 -13.53 -2.07
C ASP A 9 -17.46 -13.64 -2.68
N CYS A 10 -16.74 -12.53 -2.75
CA CYS A 10 -15.40 -12.44 -3.35
C CYS A 10 -14.32 -11.98 -2.35
N THR A 11 -14.51 -12.25 -1.05
CA THR A 11 -13.64 -11.75 0.02
C THR A 11 -12.18 -12.15 -0.14
N LEU A 12 -11.92 -13.42 -0.44
CA LEU A 12 -10.54 -13.93 -0.59
C LEU A 12 -9.85 -13.38 -1.85
N ARG A 13 -10.61 -13.08 -2.91
CA ARG A 13 -10.08 -12.45 -4.12
C ARG A 13 -9.83 -10.96 -3.93
N ASP A 14 -10.85 -10.19 -3.55
CA ASP A 14 -10.74 -8.74 -3.52
C ASP A 14 -10.14 -8.22 -2.22
N GLY A 15 -10.34 -8.90 -1.11
CA GLY A 15 -9.65 -8.60 0.14
C GLY A 15 -8.14 -8.82 0.06
N GLY A 16 -7.69 -9.68 -0.85
CA GLY A 16 -6.28 -9.98 -1.08
C GLY A 16 -5.39 -8.76 -1.37
N TYR A 17 -5.98 -7.63 -1.80
CA TYR A 17 -5.25 -6.37 -2.00
C TYR A 17 -4.64 -5.79 -0.70
N TYR A 18 -5.05 -6.23 0.49
CA TYR A 18 -4.52 -5.76 1.77
C TYR A 18 -3.40 -6.63 2.35
N ASN A 19 -3.42 -7.93 2.07
CA ASN A 19 -2.51 -8.91 2.66
C ASN A 19 -1.76 -9.72 1.60
N ASN A 20 -1.64 -9.20 0.38
CA ASN A 20 -1.02 -9.88 -0.76
C ASN A 20 -1.64 -11.25 -1.07
N TRP A 21 -2.95 -11.41 -0.88
CA TRP A 21 -3.67 -12.68 -1.07
C TRP A 21 -3.17 -13.83 -0.17
N ASP A 22 -2.55 -13.49 0.96
CA ASP A 22 -2.04 -14.42 1.95
C ASP A 22 -2.90 -14.37 3.21
N PHE A 23 -3.77 -15.38 3.38
CA PHE A 23 -4.69 -15.49 4.50
C PHE A 23 -4.30 -16.67 5.37
N ASP A 24 -4.41 -16.50 6.69
CA ASP A 24 -4.18 -17.59 7.64
C ASP A 24 -5.17 -18.73 7.42
N PHE A 25 -4.69 -19.96 7.58
CA PHE A 25 -5.48 -21.17 7.33
C PHE A 25 -6.78 -21.22 8.16
N GLU A 26 -6.73 -20.79 9.42
CA GLU A 26 -7.90 -20.75 10.30
C GLU A 26 -8.98 -19.76 9.81
N VAL A 27 -8.56 -18.63 9.23
CA VAL A 27 -9.47 -17.65 8.62
C VAL A 27 -10.11 -18.23 7.37
N ILE A 28 -9.33 -18.92 6.54
CA ILE A 28 -9.83 -19.57 5.31
C ILE A 28 -10.89 -20.62 5.64
N GLU A 29 -10.60 -21.53 6.57
CA GLU A 29 -11.51 -22.60 6.96
C GLU A 29 -12.81 -22.03 7.56
N SER A 30 -12.67 -21.05 8.45
CA SER A 30 -13.83 -20.37 9.06
C SER A 30 -14.66 -19.65 8.01
N TYR A 31 -14.02 -18.96 7.06
CA TYR A 31 -14.68 -18.26 5.96
C TYR A 31 -15.48 -19.23 5.08
N LEU A 32 -14.83 -20.27 4.54
CA LEU A 32 -15.45 -21.23 3.62
C LEU A 32 -16.64 -21.95 4.26
N LYS A 33 -16.52 -22.30 5.53
CA LYS A 33 -17.61 -22.87 6.30
C LYS A 33 -18.77 -21.89 6.44
N SER A 34 -18.49 -20.65 6.84
CA SER A 34 -19.52 -19.65 7.13
C SER A 34 -20.30 -19.25 5.88
N VAL A 35 -19.62 -19.05 4.74
CA VAL A 35 -20.31 -18.71 3.47
C VAL A 35 -21.18 -19.85 2.95
N ALA A 36 -20.77 -21.10 3.14
CA ALA A 36 -21.59 -22.26 2.80
C ALA A 36 -22.81 -22.40 3.74
N GLU A 37 -22.61 -22.27 5.05
CA GLU A 37 -23.70 -22.30 6.04
C GLU A 37 -24.69 -21.15 5.86
N ALA A 38 -24.22 -20.01 5.35
CA ALA A 38 -25.02 -18.84 5.00
C ALA A 38 -25.83 -18.99 3.69
N ASN A 39 -25.67 -20.12 2.99
CA ASN A 39 -26.25 -20.40 1.67
C ASN A 39 -25.82 -19.38 0.59
N ILE A 40 -24.57 -18.90 0.60
CA ILE A 40 -24.04 -18.08 -0.50
C ILE A 40 -23.95 -18.93 -1.77
N ASP A 41 -24.45 -18.41 -2.91
CA ASP A 41 -24.51 -19.18 -4.16
C ASP A 41 -23.13 -19.38 -4.80
N PHE A 42 -22.29 -18.34 -4.79
CA PHE A 42 -20.98 -18.36 -5.42
C PHE A 42 -19.90 -17.82 -4.50
N VAL A 43 -18.74 -18.47 -4.50
CA VAL A 43 -17.57 -18.04 -3.74
C VAL A 43 -16.39 -17.88 -4.68
N GLU A 44 -15.92 -16.66 -4.86
CA GLU A 44 -14.73 -16.36 -5.65
C GLU A 44 -13.49 -16.41 -4.75
N LEU A 45 -12.73 -17.51 -4.88
CA LEU A 45 -11.60 -17.82 -4.01
C LEU A 45 -10.42 -16.88 -4.24
N GLY A 46 -10.18 -16.47 -5.48
CA GLY A 46 -8.98 -15.70 -5.79
C GLY A 46 -8.80 -15.42 -7.27
N LEU A 47 -7.58 -15.06 -7.63
CA LEU A 47 -7.14 -14.82 -9.00
C LEU A 47 -6.51 -16.06 -9.62
N ARG A 48 -6.44 -16.09 -10.96
CA ARG A 48 -5.59 -16.96 -11.77
C ARG A 48 -4.58 -16.11 -12.53
N ASN A 49 -3.31 -16.27 -12.17
CA ASN A 49 -2.21 -15.52 -12.75
C ASN A 49 -1.04 -16.43 -13.15
N PHE A 50 -0.25 -15.97 -14.11
CA PHE A 50 1.11 -16.49 -14.31
C PHE A 50 2.04 -16.04 -13.17
N SER A 51 3.24 -16.62 -13.10
CA SER A 51 4.26 -16.23 -12.12
C SER A 51 4.53 -14.72 -12.19
N GLN A 52 4.55 -14.08 -11.03
CA GLN A 52 4.83 -12.64 -10.89
C GLN A 52 6.11 -12.45 -10.07
N ALA A 53 6.72 -11.27 -10.18
CA ALA A 53 7.84 -10.90 -9.32
C ALA A 53 7.33 -10.49 -7.93
N GLY A 54 8.09 -10.83 -6.88
CA GLY A 54 7.67 -10.58 -5.50
C GLY A 54 6.87 -11.72 -4.90
N PHE A 55 6.50 -11.58 -3.62
CA PHE A 55 5.69 -12.56 -2.92
C PHE A 55 4.20 -12.22 -3.06
N HIS A 56 3.44 -13.19 -3.51
CA HIS A 56 1.98 -13.19 -3.47
C HIS A 56 1.50 -14.51 -2.88
N GLY A 57 0.52 -14.44 -2.00
CA GLY A 57 -0.07 -15.58 -1.32
C GLY A 57 -0.89 -16.46 -2.27
N ALA A 58 -1.41 -17.54 -1.70
CA ALA A 58 -2.01 -18.62 -2.48
C ALA A 58 -3.21 -18.16 -3.33
N PHE A 59 -4.01 -17.20 -2.86
CA PHE A 59 -5.20 -16.73 -3.58
C PHE A 59 -4.90 -15.75 -4.73
N ALA A 60 -3.64 -15.33 -4.93
CA ALA A 60 -3.24 -14.60 -6.14
C ALA A 60 -3.12 -15.53 -7.37
N TYR A 61 -2.97 -16.84 -7.13
CA TYR A 61 -2.79 -17.86 -8.16
C TYR A 61 -3.90 -18.91 -8.15
N THR A 62 -4.41 -19.22 -6.95
CA THR A 62 -5.47 -20.18 -6.67
C THR A 62 -5.29 -21.46 -7.49
N THR A 63 -4.10 -22.06 -7.43
CA THR A 63 -3.68 -23.17 -8.31
C THR A 63 -4.52 -24.43 -8.06
N GLU A 64 -4.55 -25.35 -9.02
CA GLU A 64 -5.25 -26.63 -8.82
C GLU A 64 -4.70 -27.40 -7.62
N GLU A 65 -3.38 -27.39 -7.42
CA GLU A 65 -2.74 -28.04 -6.27
C GLU A 65 -3.24 -27.45 -4.94
N TYR A 66 -3.30 -26.12 -4.85
CA TYR A 66 -3.79 -25.43 -3.65
C TYR A 66 -5.29 -25.65 -3.43
N ILE A 67 -6.13 -25.49 -4.46
CA ILE A 67 -7.57 -25.76 -4.34
C ILE A 67 -7.81 -27.23 -3.92
N ASN A 68 -6.98 -28.16 -4.40
CA ASN A 68 -7.11 -29.56 -4.04
C ASN A 68 -6.74 -29.85 -2.58
N SER A 69 -5.88 -29.05 -1.95
CA SER A 69 -5.58 -29.16 -0.52
C SER A 69 -6.67 -28.57 0.39
N LEU A 70 -7.49 -27.65 -0.12
CA LEU A 70 -8.60 -27.05 0.63
C LEU A 70 -9.82 -27.98 0.73
N ALA A 71 -10.47 -27.98 1.90
CA ALA A 71 -11.81 -28.51 2.06
C ALA A 71 -12.82 -27.44 1.63
N LEU A 72 -13.52 -27.68 0.52
CA LEU A 72 -14.57 -26.80 0.03
C LEU A 72 -15.93 -27.40 0.42
N PRO A 73 -16.68 -26.79 1.36
CA PRO A 73 -17.99 -27.30 1.76
C PRO A 73 -19.00 -27.34 0.59
N ASP A 74 -19.92 -28.30 0.65
CA ASP A 74 -21.03 -28.38 -0.32
C ASP A 74 -21.97 -27.16 -0.19
N GLY A 75 -22.56 -26.74 -1.30
CA GLY A 75 -23.53 -25.64 -1.36
C GLY A 75 -23.14 -24.61 -2.42
N PRO A 76 -22.10 -23.79 -2.18
CA PRO A 76 -21.65 -22.78 -3.14
C PRO A 76 -20.99 -23.38 -4.38
N THR A 77 -21.13 -22.69 -5.51
CA THR A 77 -20.23 -22.90 -6.65
C THR A 77 -18.98 -22.04 -6.47
N TYR A 78 -17.83 -22.69 -6.36
CA TYR A 78 -16.55 -22.01 -6.22
C TYR A 78 -16.02 -21.53 -7.56
N GLY A 79 -15.33 -20.39 -7.56
CA GLY A 79 -14.79 -19.78 -8.76
C GLY A 79 -13.52 -18.97 -8.52
N VAL A 80 -12.95 -18.48 -9.63
CA VAL A 80 -11.79 -17.59 -9.64
C VAL A 80 -11.98 -16.51 -10.69
N MET A 81 -11.19 -15.45 -10.59
CA MET A 81 -11.11 -14.39 -11.58
C MET A 81 -9.78 -14.41 -12.34
N VAL A 82 -9.79 -14.08 -13.62
CA VAL A 82 -8.59 -13.83 -14.43
C VAL A 82 -8.72 -12.48 -15.11
N ASP A 83 -7.69 -11.64 -15.01
CA ASP A 83 -7.64 -10.39 -15.76
C ASP A 83 -7.39 -10.71 -17.25
N ALA A 84 -8.17 -10.10 -18.15
CA ALA A 84 -8.00 -10.27 -19.59
C ALA A 84 -6.56 -9.93 -20.02
N LYS A 85 -5.98 -8.86 -19.47
CA LYS A 85 -4.58 -8.46 -19.70
C LYS A 85 -3.57 -9.57 -19.40
N THR A 86 -3.82 -10.43 -18.41
CA THR A 86 -2.91 -11.52 -18.03
C THR A 86 -2.76 -12.53 -19.17
N ILE A 87 -3.85 -12.79 -19.90
CA ILE A 87 -3.86 -13.69 -21.06
C ILE A 87 -3.44 -12.95 -22.34
N LEU A 88 -4.02 -11.78 -22.59
CA LEU A 88 -3.79 -10.99 -23.81
C LEU A 88 -2.35 -10.46 -23.89
N GLY A 89 -1.72 -10.18 -22.75
CA GLY A 89 -0.33 -9.72 -22.66
C GLY A 89 0.71 -10.84 -22.58
N SER A 90 0.30 -12.11 -22.57
CA SER A 90 1.24 -13.24 -22.52
C SER A 90 1.90 -13.48 -23.88
N GLU A 91 3.08 -14.09 -23.88
CA GLU A 91 3.76 -14.54 -25.12
C GLU A 91 3.09 -15.77 -25.77
N LEU A 92 2.15 -16.39 -25.07
CA LEU A 92 1.40 -17.56 -25.54
C LEU A 92 0.22 -17.14 -26.39
N SER A 93 -0.27 -18.06 -27.24
CA SER A 93 -1.58 -17.86 -27.85
C SER A 93 -2.67 -17.83 -26.76
N ILE A 94 -3.79 -17.16 -27.01
CA ILE A 94 -4.92 -17.09 -26.05
C ILE A 94 -5.35 -18.50 -25.59
N PHE A 95 -5.41 -19.46 -26.51
CA PHE A 95 -5.82 -20.83 -26.21
C PHE A 95 -4.79 -21.54 -25.32
N ASP A 96 -3.49 -21.41 -25.63
CA ASP A 96 -2.42 -22.02 -24.84
C ASP A 96 -2.31 -21.38 -23.46
N ALA A 97 -2.51 -20.06 -23.35
CA ALA A 97 -2.54 -19.35 -22.08
C ALA A 97 -3.68 -19.83 -21.18
N VAL A 98 -4.89 -20.00 -21.74
CA VAL A 98 -6.04 -20.57 -21.01
C VAL A 98 -5.77 -22.03 -20.63
N ASP A 99 -5.25 -22.86 -21.55
CA ASP A 99 -4.91 -24.27 -21.25
C ASP A 99 -3.80 -24.38 -20.19
N ARG A 100 -2.89 -23.40 -20.10
CA ARG A 100 -1.86 -23.35 -19.07
C ARG A 100 -2.41 -22.99 -17.69
N LEU A 101 -3.40 -22.10 -17.64
CA LEU A 101 -3.99 -21.61 -16.40
C LEU A 101 -5.17 -22.47 -15.91
N PHE A 102 -5.86 -23.20 -16.78
CA PHE A 102 -7.10 -23.90 -16.46
C PHE A 102 -7.13 -25.33 -17.00
N VAL A 103 -7.46 -26.28 -16.12
CA VAL A 103 -7.84 -27.65 -16.52
C VAL A 103 -9.31 -27.68 -16.98
N ASP A 104 -9.79 -28.80 -17.51
CA ASP A 104 -11.23 -28.95 -17.80
C ASP A 104 -12.04 -28.89 -16.50
N ALA A 105 -13.21 -28.26 -16.49
CA ALA A 105 -14.00 -28.00 -15.28
C ALA A 105 -14.33 -29.27 -14.50
N LYS A 106 -14.59 -30.39 -15.20
CA LYS A 106 -14.84 -31.71 -14.59
C LYS A 106 -13.66 -32.27 -13.76
N LEU A 107 -12.45 -31.73 -13.95
CA LEU A 107 -11.23 -32.11 -13.24
C LEU A 107 -10.85 -31.12 -12.13
N SER A 108 -11.57 -30.00 -12.01
CA SER A 108 -11.33 -28.98 -10.99
C SER A 108 -12.45 -28.98 -9.95
N LYS A 109 -12.16 -28.40 -8.77
CA LYS A 109 -13.21 -28.11 -7.77
C LYS A 109 -13.94 -26.79 -8.02
N ILE A 110 -13.49 -25.97 -8.97
CA ILE A 110 -14.16 -24.72 -9.33
C ILE A 110 -15.08 -24.92 -10.54
N GLY A 111 -16.21 -24.22 -10.54
CA GLY A 111 -17.21 -24.24 -11.62
C GLY A 111 -17.37 -22.90 -12.33
N LEU A 112 -16.87 -21.80 -11.76
CA LEU A 112 -17.01 -20.44 -12.29
C LEU A 112 -15.64 -19.83 -12.60
N VAL A 113 -15.52 -19.21 -13.78
CA VAL A 113 -14.39 -18.33 -14.11
C VAL A 113 -14.91 -16.97 -14.54
N ARG A 114 -14.46 -15.91 -13.86
CA ARG A 114 -14.78 -14.52 -14.22
C ARG A 114 -13.61 -13.88 -14.95
N ILE A 115 -13.88 -13.22 -16.06
CA ILE A 115 -12.89 -12.49 -16.85
C ILE A 115 -13.04 -11.00 -16.52
N ALA A 116 -12.04 -10.38 -15.90
CA ALA A 116 -12.02 -8.93 -15.70
C ALA A 116 -11.40 -8.24 -16.91
N ALA A 117 -12.17 -7.40 -17.60
CA ALA A 117 -11.73 -6.72 -18.81
C ALA A 117 -12.07 -5.23 -18.73
N HIS A 118 -11.11 -4.38 -19.07
CA HIS A 118 -11.43 -2.99 -19.37
C HIS A 118 -12.28 -2.90 -20.65
N PHE A 119 -13.22 -1.94 -20.73
CA PHE A 119 -13.33 -1.09 -21.93
C PHE A 119 -12.97 -1.72 -23.29
N HIS A 120 -11.71 -1.47 -23.62
CA HIS A 120 -11.05 -1.75 -24.88
C HIS A 120 -10.64 -3.21 -25.04
N GLU A 121 -10.55 -3.98 -23.95
CA GLU A 121 -10.19 -5.39 -23.93
C GLU A 121 -11.39 -6.32 -24.09
N VAL A 122 -12.62 -5.82 -23.87
CA VAL A 122 -13.86 -6.62 -23.97
C VAL A 122 -13.89 -7.38 -25.29
N LYS A 123 -13.81 -6.69 -26.44
CA LYS A 123 -13.83 -7.34 -27.76
C LYS A 123 -12.73 -8.39 -27.95
N ALA A 124 -11.54 -8.16 -27.39
CA ALA A 124 -10.41 -9.09 -27.47
C ALA A 124 -10.58 -10.33 -26.58
N SER A 125 -11.51 -10.29 -25.62
CA SER A 125 -11.75 -11.36 -24.65
C SER A 125 -12.66 -12.48 -25.15
N GLU A 126 -13.21 -12.39 -26.37
CA GLU A 126 -14.10 -13.41 -26.94
C GLU A 126 -13.49 -14.81 -26.91
N ASN A 127 -12.25 -14.95 -27.41
CA ASN A 127 -11.58 -16.26 -27.47
C ASN A 127 -11.25 -16.82 -26.09
N ILE A 128 -11.02 -15.95 -25.10
CA ILE A 128 -10.85 -16.35 -23.69
C ILE A 128 -12.15 -16.98 -23.19
N ALA A 129 -13.27 -16.27 -23.36
CA ALA A 129 -14.59 -16.72 -22.93
C ALA A 129 -15.01 -18.02 -23.63
N ARG A 130 -14.83 -18.13 -24.96
CA ARG A 130 -15.15 -19.35 -25.71
C ARG A 130 -14.36 -20.55 -25.21
N LYS A 131 -13.04 -20.41 -25.04
CA LYS A 131 -12.19 -21.51 -24.57
C LYS A 131 -12.53 -21.94 -23.12
N LEU A 132 -12.82 -21.00 -22.23
CA LEU A 132 -13.29 -21.33 -20.87
C LEU A 132 -14.64 -22.06 -20.90
N LYS A 133 -15.56 -21.64 -21.77
CA LYS A 133 -16.86 -22.31 -21.94
C LYS A 133 -16.70 -23.72 -22.52
N GLU A 134 -15.82 -23.91 -23.50
CA GLU A 134 -15.46 -25.23 -24.06
C GLU A 134 -14.91 -26.18 -23.00
N LYS A 135 -14.14 -25.67 -22.03
CA LYS A 135 -13.64 -26.43 -20.88
C LYS A 135 -14.74 -26.82 -19.88
N GLY A 136 -15.95 -26.27 -20.02
CA GLY A 136 -17.11 -26.60 -19.20
C GLY A 136 -17.35 -25.66 -18.01
N TYR A 137 -16.67 -24.52 -17.93
CA TYR A 137 -16.91 -23.54 -16.86
C TYR A 137 -18.16 -22.70 -17.13
N LEU A 138 -18.79 -22.22 -16.05
CA LEU A 138 -19.59 -21.00 -16.11
C LEU A 138 -18.65 -19.81 -16.32
N VAL A 139 -19.01 -18.91 -17.24
CA VAL A 139 -18.18 -17.78 -17.62
C VAL A 139 -18.89 -16.47 -17.27
N GLY A 140 -18.30 -15.71 -16.35
CA GLY A 140 -18.69 -14.33 -16.10
C GLY A 140 -17.75 -13.36 -16.82
N LEU A 141 -18.27 -12.25 -17.35
CA LEU A 141 -17.44 -11.19 -17.92
C LEU A 141 -17.66 -9.88 -17.17
N ASN A 142 -16.64 -9.38 -16.51
CA ASN A 142 -16.64 -8.16 -15.73
C ASN A 142 -16.10 -6.98 -16.54
N MET A 143 -17.01 -6.09 -16.98
CA MET A 143 -16.64 -4.82 -17.60
C MET A 143 -16.22 -3.81 -16.52
N MET A 144 -14.92 -3.57 -16.40
CA MET A 144 -14.35 -2.63 -15.45
C MET A 144 -14.59 -1.17 -15.89
N GLN A 145 -14.73 -0.25 -14.93
CA GLN A 145 -14.91 1.19 -15.17
C GLN A 145 -16.11 1.54 -16.08
N ALA A 146 -17.27 0.98 -15.77
CA ALA A 146 -18.51 1.27 -16.51
C ALA A 146 -19.08 2.67 -16.24
N GLY A 147 -18.82 3.21 -15.04
CA GLY A 147 -19.21 4.58 -14.67
C GLY A 147 -18.65 5.62 -15.64
N GLY A 148 -19.50 6.57 -16.05
CA GLY A 148 -19.15 7.65 -16.98
C GLY A 148 -19.09 7.25 -18.45
N LYS A 149 -19.26 5.97 -18.80
CA LYS A 149 -19.37 5.53 -20.22
C LYS A 149 -20.77 5.83 -20.76
N SER A 150 -20.84 6.27 -22.01
CA SER A 150 -22.13 6.55 -22.65
C SER A 150 -22.97 5.28 -22.79
N THR A 151 -24.29 5.43 -22.82
CA THR A 151 -25.23 4.33 -23.00
C THR A 151 -24.94 3.55 -24.27
N GLU A 152 -24.55 4.22 -25.35
CA GLU A 152 -24.24 3.63 -26.65
C GLU A 152 -23.03 2.69 -26.57
N ILE A 153 -21.96 3.11 -25.88
CA ILE A 153 -20.75 2.28 -25.70
C ILE A 153 -21.08 1.03 -24.89
N ILE A 154 -21.88 1.17 -23.82
CA ILE A 154 -22.29 0.05 -22.97
C ILE A 154 -23.16 -0.93 -23.76
N SER A 155 -24.18 -0.43 -24.48
CA SER A 155 -25.06 -1.24 -25.32
C SER A 155 -24.31 -1.94 -26.45
N GLU A 156 -23.28 -1.30 -27.02
CA GLU A 156 -22.40 -1.90 -28.03
C GLU A 156 -21.59 -3.06 -27.46
N MET A 157 -20.94 -2.87 -26.29
CA MET A 157 -20.19 -3.95 -25.64
C MET A 157 -21.11 -5.10 -25.24
N ALA A 158 -22.28 -4.81 -24.67
CA ALA A 158 -23.28 -5.81 -24.33
C ALA A 158 -23.75 -6.60 -25.56
N SER A 159 -23.97 -5.92 -26.69
CA SER A 159 -24.31 -6.57 -27.97
C SER A 159 -23.20 -7.48 -28.48
N CYS A 160 -21.94 -7.01 -28.41
CA CYS A 160 -20.78 -7.81 -28.75
C CYS A 160 -20.73 -9.10 -27.93
N VAL A 161 -20.84 -8.98 -26.60
CA VAL A 161 -20.79 -10.14 -25.69
C VAL A 161 -21.97 -11.07 -25.91
N ASN A 162 -23.17 -10.54 -26.17
CA ASN A 162 -24.36 -11.34 -26.49
C ASN A 162 -24.14 -12.23 -27.73
N SER A 163 -23.44 -11.73 -28.75
CA SER A 163 -23.14 -12.47 -29.98
C SER A 163 -22.19 -13.66 -29.78
N TRP A 164 -21.49 -13.74 -28.64
CA TRP A 164 -20.54 -14.82 -28.39
C TRP A 164 -21.20 -16.12 -27.97
N GLU A 165 -22.41 -16.04 -27.38
CA GLU A 165 -23.19 -17.19 -26.90
C GLU A 165 -22.41 -18.10 -25.91
N CYS A 166 -21.39 -17.58 -25.23
CA CYS A 166 -20.53 -18.34 -24.32
C CYS A 166 -20.37 -17.72 -22.93
N VAL A 167 -20.94 -16.53 -22.69
CA VAL A 167 -20.94 -15.86 -21.38
C VAL A 167 -22.27 -16.18 -20.68
N ASP A 168 -22.22 -16.50 -19.39
CA ASP A 168 -23.40 -16.82 -18.57
C ASP A 168 -23.91 -15.61 -17.78
N ALA A 169 -23.00 -14.71 -17.37
CA ALA A 169 -23.34 -13.48 -16.66
C ALA A 169 -22.45 -12.31 -17.10
N LEU A 170 -23.08 -11.20 -17.48
CA LEU A 170 -22.39 -9.95 -17.83
C LEU A 170 -22.40 -9.00 -16.64
N TYR A 171 -21.22 -8.60 -16.18
CA TYR A 171 -21.02 -7.76 -15.02
C TYR A 171 -20.58 -6.35 -15.41
N PHE A 172 -20.96 -5.39 -14.58
CA PHE A 172 -20.34 -4.07 -14.54
C PHE A 172 -19.86 -3.73 -13.13
N ALA A 173 -18.75 -2.98 -13.05
CA ALA A 173 -18.12 -2.64 -11.79
C ALA A 173 -18.03 -1.12 -11.55
N ASP A 174 -18.29 -0.71 -10.31
CA ASP A 174 -18.05 0.65 -9.79
C ASP A 174 -16.57 0.85 -9.44
N SER A 175 -15.66 0.65 -10.40
CA SER A 175 -14.22 0.53 -10.11
C SER A 175 -13.59 1.73 -9.39
N LEU A 176 -14.18 2.92 -9.49
CA LEU A 176 -13.77 4.13 -8.77
C LEU A 176 -14.59 4.41 -7.51
N GLY A 177 -15.67 3.65 -7.26
CA GLY A 177 -16.56 3.81 -6.11
C GLY A 177 -17.30 5.14 -6.10
N ASN A 178 -17.59 5.69 -7.29
CA ASN A 178 -18.15 7.02 -7.49
C ASN A 178 -19.55 7.01 -8.15
N MET A 179 -20.10 5.83 -8.47
CA MET A 179 -21.44 5.73 -9.03
C MET A 179 -22.52 6.08 -8.00
N ASP A 180 -23.61 6.67 -8.48
CA ASP A 180 -24.85 6.84 -7.74
C ASP A 180 -25.96 5.93 -8.27
N PHE A 181 -27.14 6.04 -7.66
CA PHE A 181 -28.31 5.25 -8.00
C PHE A 181 -28.71 5.42 -9.47
N GLU A 182 -28.74 6.66 -9.94
CA GLU A 182 -29.11 7.02 -11.30
C GLU A 182 -28.18 6.39 -12.33
N GLU A 183 -26.87 6.42 -12.07
CA GLU A 183 -25.86 5.81 -12.93
C GLU A 183 -25.99 4.28 -12.98
N VAL A 184 -26.23 3.63 -11.84
CA VAL A 184 -26.47 2.18 -11.77
C VAL A 184 -27.69 1.78 -12.61
N VAL A 185 -28.81 2.51 -12.48
CA VAL A 185 -30.04 2.27 -13.25
C VAL A 185 -29.78 2.47 -14.74
N ARG A 186 -29.04 3.52 -15.12
CA ARG A 186 -28.72 3.83 -16.51
C ARG A 186 -27.86 2.74 -17.15
N ILE A 187 -26.78 2.32 -16.49
CA ILE A 187 -25.89 1.25 -16.99
C ILE A 187 -26.65 -0.06 -17.12
N THR A 188 -27.45 -0.43 -16.10
CA THR A 188 -28.29 -1.64 -16.14
C THR A 188 -29.26 -1.60 -17.32
N SER A 189 -29.90 -0.45 -17.54
CA SER A 189 -30.84 -0.26 -18.66
C SER A 189 -30.14 -0.33 -20.02
N ALA A 190 -28.91 0.20 -20.13
CA ALA A 190 -28.10 0.11 -21.34
C ALA A 190 -27.74 -1.35 -21.67
N ILE A 191 -27.24 -2.11 -20.69
CA ILE A 191 -26.91 -3.53 -20.87
C ILE A 191 -28.14 -4.30 -21.35
N LYS A 192 -29.31 -4.08 -20.74
CA LYS A 192 -30.58 -4.76 -21.10
C LYS A 192 -31.10 -4.48 -22.50
N GLN A 193 -30.58 -3.47 -23.21
CA GLN A 193 -30.96 -3.23 -24.61
C GLN A 193 -30.45 -4.33 -25.54
N SER A 194 -29.32 -4.94 -25.21
CA SER A 194 -28.62 -5.89 -26.10
C SER A 194 -28.30 -7.23 -25.44
N TRP A 195 -28.30 -7.32 -24.11
CA TRP A 195 -27.99 -8.53 -23.35
C TRP A 195 -29.24 -9.08 -22.65
N LEU A 196 -29.56 -10.35 -22.91
CA LEU A 196 -30.73 -11.03 -22.35
C LEU A 196 -30.39 -12.01 -21.22
N GLY A 197 -29.10 -12.27 -20.98
CA GLY A 197 -28.64 -13.16 -19.91
C GLY A 197 -28.67 -12.52 -18.54
N ASP A 198 -28.08 -13.21 -17.56
CA ASP A 198 -27.95 -12.67 -16.20
C ASP A 198 -27.00 -11.47 -16.18
N ILE A 199 -27.34 -10.47 -15.36
CA ILE A 199 -26.51 -9.29 -15.13
C ILE A 199 -25.99 -9.37 -13.71
N GLY A 200 -24.70 -9.05 -13.55
CA GLY A 200 -24.08 -8.91 -12.26
C GLY A 200 -23.56 -7.49 -11.98
N ILE A 201 -23.43 -7.14 -10.70
CA ILE A 201 -22.84 -5.88 -10.28
C ILE A 201 -21.76 -6.10 -9.21
N HIS A 202 -20.69 -5.33 -9.32
CA HIS A 202 -19.64 -5.22 -8.30
C HIS A 202 -19.51 -3.76 -7.85
N THR A 203 -19.85 -3.46 -6.60
CA THR A 203 -19.89 -2.09 -6.08
C THR A 203 -18.75 -1.84 -5.09
N HIS A 204 -18.12 -0.67 -5.19
CA HIS A 204 -17.09 -0.22 -4.25
C HIS A 204 -17.65 0.86 -3.33
N ASN A 205 -17.07 0.97 -2.13
CA ASN A 205 -17.62 1.76 -1.03
C ASN A 205 -16.89 3.09 -0.81
N ASN A 206 -16.16 3.60 -1.81
CA ASN A 206 -15.35 4.83 -1.67
C ASN A 206 -16.19 6.05 -1.28
N MET A 207 -17.43 6.14 -1.78
CA MET A 207 -18.40 7.16 -1.38
C MET A 207 -19.40 6.70 -0.31
N GLY A 208 -19.23 5.51 0.29
CA GLY A 208 -20.17 4.95 1.26
C GLY A 208 -21.50 4.49 0.67
N LYS A 209 -21.52 4.18 -0.64
CA LYS A 209 -22.75 3.88 -1.40
C LYS A 209 -22.87 2.42 -1.88
N ALA A 210 -21.92 1.55 -1.56
CA ALA A 210 -21.85 0.21 -2.17
C ALA A 210 -23.13 -0.62 -1.96
N LEU A 211 -23.63 -0.70 -0.72
CA LEU A 211 -24.87 -1.42 -0.41
C LEU A 211 -26.08 -0.83 -1.13
N ASN A 212 -26.22 0.50 -1.11
CA ASN A 212 -27.34 1.19 -1.76
C ASN A 212 -27.34 0.95 -3.28
N ASN A 213 -26.17 1.05 -3.92
CA ASN A 213 -26.01 0.79 -5.34
C ASN A 213 -26.28 -0.69 -5.68
N THR A 214 -25.92 -1.62 -4.79
CA THR A 214 -26.21 -3.06 -4.94
C THR A 214 -27.72 -3.33 -4.89
N LEU A 215 -28.43 -2.74 -3.93
CA LEU A 215 -29.89 -2.86 -3.81
C LEU A 215 -30.61 -2.17 -4.99
N ALA A 216 -30.11 -1.03 -5.45
CA ALA A 216 -30.61 -0.32 -6.62
C ALA A 216 -30.50 -1.17 -7.90
N ALA A 217 -29.36 -1.84 -8.08
CA ALA A 217 -29.11 -2.74 -9.20
C ALA A 217 -30.08 -3.93 -9.16
N LYS A 218 -30.24 -4.55 -7.98
CA LYS A 218 -31.22 -5.61 -7.74
C LYS A 218 -32.63 -5.17 -8.15
N ASP A 219 -33.07 -3.99 -7.71
CA ASP A 219 -34.41 -3.47 -8.03
C ASP A 219 -34.56 -3.09 -9.51
N SER A 220 -33.44 -2.77 -10.17
CA SER A 220 -33.34 -2.61 -11.63
C SER A 220 -33.27 -3.93 -12.39
N GLY A 221 -33.32 -5.07 -11.68
CA GLY A 221 -33.34 -6.42 -12.22
C GLY A 221 -31.98 -6.99 -12.59
N VAL A 222 -30.91 -6.59 -11.90
CA VAL A 222 -29.63 -7.32 -11.82
C VAL A 222 -29.83 -8.54 -10.91
N THR A 223 -29.26 -9.68 -11.30
CA THR A 223 -29.50 -10.97 -10.64
C THR A 223 -28.31 -11.49 -9.85
N TRP A 224 -27.08 -11.05 -10.15
CA TRP A 224 -25.90 -11.41 -9.38
C TRP A 224 -25.34 -10.21 -8.61
N LEU A 225 -25.18 -10.36 -7.30
CA LEU A 225 -24.73 -9.30 -6.41
C LEU A 225 -23.40 -9.71 -5.77
N ASP A 226 -22.32 -9.01 -6.11
CA ASP A 226 -21.03 -9.22 -5.45
C ASP A 226 -20.99 -8.53 -4.08
N VAL A 227 -20.45 -9.25 -3.10
CA VAL A 227 -20.22 -8.77 -1.73
C VAL A 227 -18.91 -9.32 -1.17
N THR A 228 -18.45 -8.73 -0.07
CA THR A 228 -17.36 -9.27 0.74
C THR A 228 -17.61 -9.07 2.24
N ILE A 229 -17.04 -9.94 3.08
CA ILE A 229 -17.14 -9.89 4.54
C ILE A 229 -16.53 -8.59 5.05
N THR A 230 -17.25 -7.82 5.88
CA THR A 230 -16.88 -6.46 6.33
C THR A 230 -16.67 -5.45 5.20
N GLY A 231 -16.96 -5.84 3.95
CA GLY A 231 -16.65 -5.06 2.76
C GLY A 231 -15.15 -5.13 2.41
N MET A 232 -14.38 -6.09 2.92
CA MET A 232 -12.96 -6.22 2.63
C MET A 232 -12.71 -6.28 1.11
N GLY A 233 -11.91 -5.35 0.58
CA GLY A 233 -11.76 -5.17 -0.86
C GLY A 233 -11.00 -3.90 -1.20
N ARG A 234 -10.45 -3.78 -2.41
CA ARG A 234 -9.58 -2.65 -2.80
C ARG A 234 -10.22 -1.28 -2.46
N GLY A 235 -9.41 -0.33 -2.02
CA GLY A 235 -9.89 1.02 -1.69
C GLY A 235 -10.71 1.03 -0.40
N ALA A 236 -11.84 1.73 -0.37
CA ALA A 236 -12.71 1.72 0.80
C ALA A 236 -13.51 0.42 1.00
N GLY A 237 -13.24 -0.61 0.20
CA GLY A 237 -13.97 -1.88 0.26
C GLY A 237 -15.15 -1.98 -0.72
N ASN A 238 -15.97 -3.00 -0.49
CA ASN A 238 -17.12 -3.38 -1.31
C ASN A 238 -18.43 -3.34 -0.51
N ALA A 239 -19.54 -3.75 -1.13
CA ALA A 239 -20.76 -4.04 -0.40
C ALA A 239 -20.52 -5.18 0.61
N GLN A 240 -21.00 -4.97 1.83
CA GLN A 240 -20.79 -5.86 2.95
C GLN A 240 -21.74 -7.07 2.90
N THR A 241 -21.21 -8.28 2.97
CA THR A 241 -21.99 -9.53 2.97
C THR A 241 -23.00 -9.54 4.12
N GLU A 242 -22.52 -9.29 5.35
CA GLU A 242 -23.35 -9.30 6.56
C GLU A 242 -24.51 -8.30 6.49
N THR A 243 -24.26 -7.11 5.96
CA THR A 243 -25.26 -6.04 5.87
C THR A 243 -26.24 -6.29 4.72
N LEU A 244 -25.78 -6.82 3.58
CA LEU A 244 -26.66 -7.21 2.48
C LEU A 244 -27.60 -8.32 2.94
N LEU A 245 -27.08 -9.40 3.53
CA LEU A 245 -27.90 -10.52 4.00
C LEU A 245 -28.92 -10.07 5.06
N ALA A 246 -28.54 -9.18 5.99
CA ALA A 246 -29.45 -8.62 6.98
C ALA A 246 -30.57 -7.75 6.37
N THR A 247 -30.33 -7.17 5.19
CA THR A 247 -31.26 -6.25 4.52
C THR A 247 -32.19 -6.97 3.54
N LEU A 248 -31.78 -8.13 3.02
CA LEU A 248 -32.59 -8.91 2.10
C LEU A 248 -33.75 -9.59 2.85
N ASP A 249 -34.97 -9.30 2.43
CA ASP A 249 -36.17 -10.01 2.87
C ASP A 249 -36.28 -11.35 2.11
N SER A 250 -35.44 -12.32 2.49
CA SER A 250 -35.32 -13.61 1.82
C SER A 250 -34.87 -14.73 2.77
N ASP A 251 -35.73 -15.73 2.97
CA ASP A 251 -35.43 -16.93 3.76
C ASP A 251 -34.37 -17.86 3.11
N SER A 252 -33.96 -17.57 1.87
CA SER A 252 -32.94 -18.37 1.15
C SER A 252 -31.54 -18.26 1.77
N TYR A 253 -31.23 -17.15 2.44
CA TYR A 253 -29.90 -16.87 2.99
C TYR A 253 -29.95 -16.81 4.51
N LYS A 254 -28.84 -17.20 5.16
CA LYS A 254 -28.73 -17.19 6.62
C LYS A 254 -27.59 -16.26 7.05
N PRO A 255 -27.90 -15.09 7.63
CA PRO A 255 -26.85 -14.13 7.98
C PRO A 255 -26.03 -14.52 9.22
N GLU A 256 -26.55 -15.36 10.12
CA GLU A 256 -25.94 -15.62 11.42
C GLU A 256 -24.52 -16.22 11.36
N PRO A 257 -24.20 -17.20 10.47
CA PRO A 257 -22.84 -17.71 10.33
C PRO A 257 -21.82 -16.63 9.94
N ILE A 258 -22.25 -15.64 9.15
CA ILE A 258 -21.40 -14.52 8.74
C ILE A 258 -21.09 -13.61 9.93
N TYR A 259 -22.04 -13.39 10.85
CA TYR A 259 -21.80 -12.54 12.02
C TYR A 259 -20.71 -13.10 12.94
N ASP A 260 -20.69 -14.41 13.17
CA ASP A 260 -19.64 -15.05 13.98
C ASP A 260 -18.26 -14.90 13.32
N LEU A 261 -18.19 -15.08 11.99
CA LEU A 261 -16.97 -14.86 11.21
C LEU A 261 -16.45 -13.42 11.31
N VAL A 262 -17.36 -12.44 11.21
CA VAL A 262 -17.04 -11.01 11.31
C VAL A 262 -16.43 -10.69 12.68
N ILE A 263 -17.12 -11.09 13.76
CA ILE A 263 -16.72 -10.76 15.13
C ILE A 263 -15.40 -11.44 15.51
N ARG A 264 -15.15 -12.66 15.04
CA ARG A 264 -13.94 -13.42 15.41
C ARG A 264 -12.68 -13.00 14.68
N TYR A 265 -12.80 -12.60 13.41
CA TYR A 265 -11.64 -12.42 12.54
C TYR A 265 -11.66 -11.08 11.80
N PHE A 266 -12.71 -10.80 11.03
CA PHE A 266 -12.67 -9.72 10.06
C PHE A 266 -12.76 -8.31 10.68
N GLU A 267 -13.39 -8.13 11.84
CA GLU A 267 -13.36 -6.84 12.55
C GLU A 267 -11.93 -6.44 12.97
N ASP A 268 -11.15 -7.40 13.46
CA ASP A 268 -9.79 -7.13 13.92
C ASP A 268 -8.84 -6.94 12.73
N MET A 269 -8.98 -7.76 11.68
CA MET A 269 -8.26 -7.51 10.43
C MET A 269 -8.64 -6.14 9.84
N GLN A 270 -9.91 -5.73 9.89
CA GLN A 270 -10.32 -4.42 9.39
C GLN A 270 -9.62 -3.28 10.14
N LYS A 271 -9.45 -3.41 11.47
CA LYS A 271 -8.70 -2.43 12.27
C LYS A 271 -7.21 -2.44 11.95
N GLU A 272 -6.63 -3.61 11.70
CA GLU A 272 -5.22 -3.78 11.39
C GLU A 272 -4.85 -3.20 10.02
N TYR A 273 -5.58 -3.60 8.97
CA TYR A 273 -5.28 -3.22 7.59
C TYR A 273 -5.97 -1.92 7.15
N GLY A 274 -6.99 -1.45 7.88
CA GLY A 274 -7.58 -0.13 7.70
C GLY A 274 -8.49 0.05 6.48
N TRP A 275 -9.10 -1.02 5.96
CA TRP A 275 -10.09 -0.88 4.88
C TRP A 275 -11.42 -0.32 5.38
N GLY A 276 -12.09 0.43 4.51
CA GLY A 276 -13.38 1.04 4.82
C GLY A 276 -13.51 2.47 4.31
N ALA A 277 -14.74 2.98 4.30
CA ALA A 277 -15.01 4.36 3.87
C ALA A 277 -14.30 5.38 4.78
N SER A 278 -13.62 6.33 4.15
CA SER A 278 -12.90 7.40 4.84
C SER A 278 -12.97 8.68 4.01
N LEU A 279 -12.70 9.84 4.63
CA LEU A 279 -12.68 11.11 3.91
C LEU A 279 -11.64 11.12 2.75
N PRO A 280 -10.41 10.58 2.92
CA PRO A 280 -9.48 10.40 1.80
C PRO A 280 -10.07 9.62 0.62
N TYR A 281 -10.73 8.48 0.87
CA TYR A 281 -11.35 7.70 -0.20
C TYR A 281 -12.51 8.45 -0.86
N PHE A 282 -13.33 9.16 -0.07
CA PHE A 282 -14.40 9.99 -0.61
C PHE A 282 -13.87 11.09 -1.52
N LEU A 283 -12.81 11.79 -1.11
CA LEU A 283 -12.17 12.84 -1.91
C LEU A 283 -11.54 12.26 -3.18
N GLY A 284 -10.89 11.09 -3.09
CA GLY A 284 -10.34 10.37 -4.22
C GLY A 284 -11.40 10.01 -5.26
N ALA A 285 -12.49 9.37 -4.82
CA ALA A 285 -13.59 8.99 -5.70
C ALA A 285 -14.29 10.18 -6.35
N LYS A 286 -14.48 11.29 -5.60
CA LYS A 286 -15.05 12.54 -6.13
C LYS A 286 -14.19 13.16 -7.23
N ALA A 287 -12.88 12.89 -7.22
CA ALA A 287 -11.91 13.40 -8.18
C ALA A 287 -11.50 12.35 -9.23
N ASP A 288 -12.23 11.24 -9.36
CA ASP A 288 -11.95 10.14 -10.29
C ASP A 288 -10.56 9.51 -10.13
N ILE A 289 -9.98 9.59 -8.93
CA ILE A 289 -8.67 9.01 -8.60
C ILE A 289 -8.84 7.52 -8.31
N HIS A 290 -7.99 6.69 -8.91
CA HIS A 290 -7.97 5.25 -8.69
C HIS A 290 -7.74 4.92 -7.20
N PRO A 291 -8.54 4.01 -6.60
CA PRO A 291 -8.52 3.76 -5.15
C PRO A 291 -7.15 3.33 -4.61
N THR A 292 -6.33 2.64 -5.42
CA THR A 292 -4.98 2.24 -5.04
C THR A 292 -4.08 3.41 -4.66
N TYR A 293 -4.21 4.59 -5.29
CA TYR A 293 -3.43 5.76 -4.87
C TYR A 293 -3.71 6.12 -3.42
N ILE A 294 -5.00 6.21 -3.07
CA ILE A 294 -5.43 6.56 -1.71
C ILE A 294 -5.01 5.45 -0.73
N GLN A 295 -5.22 4.19 -1.10
CA GLN A 295 -4.84 3.04 -0.29
C GLN A 295 -3.34 3.06 0.04
N THR A 296 -2.45 3.25 -0.95
CA THR A 296 -1.00 3.35 -0.72
C THR A 296 -0.63 4.55 0.14
N LEU A 297 -1.31 5.70 -0.03
CA LEU A 297 -1.07 6.90 0.76
C LEU A 297 -1.43 6.71 2.24
N ILE A 298 -2.57 6.08 2.54
CA ILE A 298 -3.05 5.93 3.92
C ILE A 298 -2.47 4.71 4.64
N SER A 299 -2.07 3.66 3.91
CA SER A 299 -1.45 2.46 4.49
C SER A 299 0.02 2.65 4.83
N SER A 300 0.63 3.73 4.34
CA SER A 300 2.03 4.03 4.56
C SER A 300 2.21 4.74 5.90
N GLU A 301 2.96 4.14 6.81
CA GLU A 301 3.40 4.81 8.05
C GLU A 301 4.37 5.98 7.79
N VAL A 302 4.88 6.10 6.56
CA VAL A 302 5.85 7.13 6.16
C VAL A 302 5.18 8.49 5.98
N TYR A 303 3.93 8.53 5.53
CA TYR A 303 3.25 9.77 5.14
C TYR A 303 2.40 10.32 6.29
N GLY A 304 2.62 11.59 6.62
CA GLY A 304 1.75 12.32 7.53
C GLY A 304 0.43 12.71 6.87
N LYS A 305 -0.48 13.24 7.69
CA LYS A 305 -1.83 13.62 7.22
C LYS A 305 -1.80 14.75 6.18
N ASP A 306 -0.86 15.67 6.31
CA ASP A 306 -0.75 16.82 5.41
C ASP A 306 -0.21 16.38 4.03
N GLU A 307 0.77 15.48 4.00
CA GLU A 307 1.27 14.88 2.76
C GLU A 307 0.18 14.12 2.02
N VAL A 308 -0.64 13.33 2.74
CA VAL A 308 -1.79 12.63 2.15
C VAL A 308 -2.78 13.64 1.55
N ILE A 309 -3.12 14.70 2.28
CA ILE A 309 -4.05 15.74 1.82
C ILE A 309 -3.51 16.42 0.55
N ASP A 310 -2.23 16.79 0.52
CA ASP A 310 -1.64 17.52 -0.59
C ASP A 310 -1.41 16.62 -1.82
N ALA A 311 -1.03 15.35 -1.61
CA ALA A 311 -0.97 14.36 -2.68
C ALA A 311 -2.35 14.17 -3.34
N ILE A 312 -3.43 14.08 -2.54
CA ILE A 312 -4.80 13.98 -3.08
C ILE A 312 -5.17 15.25 -3.87
N LYS A 313 -4.87 16.44 -3.34
CA LYS A 313 -5.10 17.71 -4.07
C LYS A 313 -4.33 17.77 -5.38
N TYR A 314 -3.09 17.26 -5.42
CA TYR A 314 -2.31 17.20 -6.65
C TYR A 314 -2.95 16.23 -7.64
N LEU A 315 -3.22 14.99 -7.23
CA LEU A 315 -3.83 13.97 -8.06
C LEU A 315 -5.20 14.42 -8.63
N SER A 316 -5.97 15.20 -7.87
CA SER A 316 -7.27 15.72 -8.35
C SER A 316 -7.17 16.71 -9.52
N LYS A 317 -5.96 17.21 -9.82
CA LYS A 317 -5.71 18.18 -10.89
C LYS A 317 -4.99 17.57 -12.10
N VAL A 318 -4.56 16.31 -11.99
CA VAL A 318 -3.77 15.64 -13.03
C VAL A 318 -4.65 14.67 -13.79
N GLU A 319 -4.53 14.68 -15.12
CA GLU A 319 -5.22 13.72 -15.98
C GLU A 319 -4.61 12.31 -15.86
N GLY A 320 -5.41 11.27 -16.13
CA GLY A 320 -4.93 9.89 -16.11
C GLY A 320 -4.86 9.24 -14.71
N THR A 321 -5.39 9.89 -13.68
CA THR A 321 -5.45 9.35 -12.31
C THR A 321 -6.49 8.25 -12.11
N SER A 322 -7.36 8.00 -13.09
CA SER A 322 -8.34 6.91 -13.06
C SER A 322 -7.72 5.52 -13.23
N SER A 323 -6.43 5.43 -13.57
CA SER A 323 -5.61 4.23 -13.49
C SER A 323 -4.40 4.46 -12.58
N TYR A 324 -3.97 3.41 -11.88
CA TYR A 324 -2.82 3.48 -11.00
C TYR A 324 -1.50 3.51 -11.78
N ASN A 325 -0.63 4.46 -11.42
CA ASN A 325 0.72 4.64 -11.93
C ASN A 325 1.64 5.03 -10.75
N SER A 326 2.63 4.19 -10.47
CA SER A 326 3.57 4.39 -9.36
C SER A 326 4.41 5.65 -9.50
N GLU A 327 4.82 6.04 -10.72
CA GLU A 327 5.61 7.25 -10.96
C GLU A 327 4.81 8.52 -10.69
N LEU A 328 3.52 8.50 -11.05
CA LEU A 328 2.61 9.61 -10.77
C LEU A 328 2.37 9.76 -9.26
N LEU A 329 2.23 8.65 -8.53
CA LEU A 329 2.15 8.68 -7.07
C LEU A 329 3.41 9.28 -6.45
N THR A 330 4.58 8.83 -6.88
CA THR A 330 5.87 9.39 -6.44
C THR A 330 5.96 10.88 -6.72
N THR A 331 5.45 11.32 -7.88
CA THR A 331 5.41 12.75 -8.24
C THR A 331 4.44 13.53 -7.34
N ALA A 332 3.26 12.98 -7.05
CA ALA A 332 2.27 13.59 -6.17
C ALA A 332 2.83 13.78 -4.74
N ILE A 333 3.51 12.76 -4.23
CA ILE A 333 4.22 12.81 -2.95
C ILE A 333 5.37 13.83 -3.01
N SER A 334 6.13 13.84 -4.10
CA SER A 334 7.25 14.78 -4.31
C SER A 334 6.81 16.23 -4.49
N PHE A 335 5.55 16.49 -4.85
CA PHE A 335 4.95 17.83 -4.90
C PHE A 335 4.34 18.24 -3.55
N SER A 336 3.99 17.28 -2.69
CA SER A 336 3.55 17.52 -1.31
C SER A 336 4.70 17.92 -0.38
N GLY A 337 5.92 17.45 -0.67
CA GLY A 337 7.14 18.07 -0.18
C GLY A 337 7.49 19.26 -1.06
N SER A 338 7.67 20.45 -0.48
CA SER A 338 8.19 21.60 -1.22
C SER A 338 9.50 21.22 -1.93
N LYS A 339 9.47 21.02 -3.25
CA LYS A 339 10.64 21.12 -4.14
C LYS A 339 11.12 22.57 -4.18
N ASN A 340 11.53 23.08 -3.03
CA ASN A 340 12.56 24.08 -3.03
C ASN A 340 13.81 23.33 -3.48
N ASN A 341 14.57 23.90 -4.43
CA ASN A 341 15.96 23.45 -4.64
C ASN A 341 16.61 23.31 -3.26
N PRO A 342 17.45 22.29 -3.00
CA PRO A 342 18.05 22.15 -1.68
C PRO A 342 18.80 23.44 -1.35
N THR A 343 18.19 24.25 -0.48
CA THR A 343 18.84 25.42 0.09
C THR A 343 19.35 25.02 1.46
N GLY A 344 20.55 25.47 1.75
CA GLY A 344 21.15 25.45 3.07
C GLY A 344 22.16 26.58 3.16
N SER A 345 22.63 26.87 4.36
CA SER A 345 23.71 27.82 4.56
C SER A 345 25.06 27.08 4.56
N SER A 346 26.14 27.85 4.43
CA SER A 346 27.50 27.35 4.67
C SER A 346 27.87 27.43 6.16
N ASP A 347 26.89 27.59 7.06
CA ASP A 347 27.14 27.83 8.49
C ASP A 347 27.81 26.64 9.18
N ILE A 348 27.64 25.42 8.64
CA ILE A 348 28.24 24.21 9.22
C ILE A 348 29.61 23.86 8.62
N GLU A 349 30.00 24.48 7.51
CA GLU A 349 31.25 24.15 6.82
C GLU A 349 32.46 24.46 7.74
N GLY A 350 33.32 23.46 7.96
CA GLY A 350 34.48 23.59 8.86
C GLY A 350 34.16 23.69 10.36
N LEU A 351 32.89 23.61 10.77
CA LEU A 351 32.47 23.74 12.17
C LEU A 351 33.11 22.70 13.11
N LEU A 352 33.40 21.51 12.58
CA LEU A 352 33.90 20.35 13.33
C LEU A 352 35.33 19.98 12.92
N LYS A 353 36.06 20.92 12.30
CA LYS A 353 37.43 20.71 11.87
C LYS A 353 38.32 20.28 13.04
N GLU A 354 39.14 19.25 12.82
CA GLU A 354 40.06 18.65 13.82
C GLU A 354 39.36 18.02 15.03
N ARG A 355 38.02 17.88 15.03
CA ARG A 355 37.27 17.24 16.11
C ARG A 355 36.84 15.82 15.72
N GLU A 356 36.90 14.92 16.68
CA GLU A 356 36.16 13.66 16.60
C GLU A 356 34.67 13.95 16.82
N VAL A 357 33.82 13.35 15.99
CA VAL A 357 32.36 13.42 16.10
C VAL A 357 31.82 12.06 16.52
N LEU A 358 30.94 12.06 17.52
CA LEU A 358 30.17 10.89 17.95
C LEU A 358 28.70 11.09 17.56
N ILE A 359 28.22 10.33 16.58
CA ILE A 359 26.80 10.31 16.20
C ILE A 359 26.09 9.23 17.03
N ILE A 360 25.01 9.62 17.71
CA ILE A 360 24.24 8.74 18.60
C ILE A 360 22.85 8.54 18.00
N ALA A 361 22.47 7.28 17.77
CA ALA A 361 21.11 6.90 17.39
C ALA A 361 20.38 6.20 18.54
N SER A 362 19.08 6.00 18.40
CA SER A 362 18.19 5.48 19.46
C SER A 362 18.09 3.95 19.53
N GLY A 363 19.07 3.22 18.98
CA GLY A 363 19.06 1.76 18.98
C GLY A 363 19.22 1.14 20.38
N PRO A 364 18.82 -0.13 20.57
CA PRO A 364 18.90 -0.84 21.86
C PRO A 364 20.29 -0.79 22.51
N SER A 365 21.36 -0.79 21.71
CA SER A 365 22.73 -0.67 22.22
C SER A 365 22.98 0.65 22.96
N THR A 366 22.35 1.75 22.58
CA THR A 366 22.52 3.05 23.28
C THR A 366 22.07 2.95 24.73
N GLN A 367 20.91 2.33 24.99
CA GLN A 367 20.44 2.11 26.35
C GLN A 367 21.32 1.11 27.10
N ARG A 368 21.75 0.04 26.42
CA ARG A 368 22.58 -1.01 27.01
C ARG A 368 23.96 -0.50 27.47
N TYR A 369 24.59 0.37 26.68
CA TYR A 369 25.95 0.88 26.91
C TYR A 369 25.95 2.34 27.39
N LEU A 370 24.83 2.84 27.92
CA LEU A 370 24.65 4.27 28.24
C LEU A 370 25.78 4.82 29.13
N LYS A 371 26.11 4.12 30.21
CA LYS A 371 27.18 4.54 31.14
C LYS A 371 28.55 4.59 30.47
N ASP A 372 28.78 3.68 29.53
CA ASP A 372 30.03 3.57 28.78
C ASP A 372 30.14 4.68 27.72
N ILE A 373 29.02 5.02 27.08
CA ILE A 373 28.89 6.17 26.18
C ILE A 373 29.17 7.47 26.94
N GLU A 374 28.56 7.69 28.10
CA GLU A 374 28.87 8.85 28.93
C GLU A 374 30.35 8.91 29.35
N ALA A 375 30.94 7.77 29.74
CA ALA A 375 32.35 7.70 30.08
C ALA A 375 33.25 8.01 28.86
N TYR A 376 32.89 7.50 27.69
CA TYR A 376 33.58 7.79 26.44
C TYR A 376 33.57 9.29 26.15
N ILE A 377 32.40 9.94 26.24
CA ILE A 377 32.24 11.38 25.98
C ILE A 377 33.10 12.19 26.96
N ARG A 378 33.07 11.86 28.26
CA ARG A 378 33.90 12.55 29.28
C ARG A 378 35.41 12.40 29.02
N ASN A 379 35.85 11.24 28.52
CA ASN A 379 37.28 10.92 28.37
C ASN A 379 37.88 11.38 27.03
N HIS A 380 37.08 11.36 25.96
CA HIS A 380 37.54 11.68 24.59
C HIS A 380 37.09 13.07 24.13
N ASN A 381 36.13 13.68 24.81
CA ASN A 381 35.56 14.99 24.49
C ASN A 381 35.20 15.15 22.99
N PRO A 382 34.52 14.16 22.37
CA PRO A 382 34.04 14.28 21.00
C PRO A 382 32.93 15.34 20.92
N VAL A 383 32.64 15.83 19.72
CA VAL A 383 31.41 16.57 19.47
C VAL A 383 30.27 15.57 19.28
N VAL A 384 29.19 15.71 20.02
CA VAL A 384 28.09 14.74 20.04
C VAL A 384 26.92 15.23 19.21
N ILE A 385 26.55 14.45 18.18
CA ILE A 385 25.38 14.68 17.34
C ILE A 385 24.32 13.61 17.62
N ALA A 386 23.19 14.04 18.18
CA ALA A 386 22.03 13.20 18.43
C ALA A 386 21.14 13.07 17.18
N VAL A 387 20.86 11.85 16.74
CA VAL A 387 19.90 11.57 15.66
C VAL A 387 18.47 11.57 16.23
N ASN A 388 17.72 12.63 15.95
CA ASN A 388 16.43 12.96 16.59
C ASN A 388 16.55 13.18 18.12
N VAL A 389 15.41 13.35 18.80
CA VAL A 389 15.35 13.71 20.23
C VAL A 389 15.09 12.55 21.19
N SER A 390 14.74 11.36 20.69
CA SER A 390 14.45 10.18 21.54
C SER A 390 15.70 9.37 21.88
N ILE A 391 16.69 10.03 22.49
CA ILE A 391 17.93 9.38 22.93
C ILE A 391 17.95 9.31 24.45
N PRO A 392 18.26 8.14 25.05
CA PRO A 392 18.32 7.99 26.49
C PRO A 392 19.63 8.58 27.07
N LEU A 393 20.00 9.79 26.69
CA LEU A 393 21.22 10.48 27.11
C LEU A 393 20.85 11.89 27.60
N SER A 394 21.48 12.35 28.69
CA SER A 394 21.27 13.72 29.18
C SER A 394 21.71 14.74 28.12
N GLU A 395 20.94 15.82 27.99
CA GLU A 395 21.24 16.94 27.09
C GLU A 395 22.62 17.57 27.36
N ASP A 396 23.14 17.47 28.59
CA ASP A 396 24.49 17.94 28.94
C ASP A 396 25.60 17.26 28.13
N PHE A 397 25.36 16.07 27.60
CA PHE A 397 26.30 15.32 26.76
C PHE A 397 26.09 15.55 25.26
N ILE A 398 25.09 16.35 24.86
CA ILE A 398 24.73 16.56 23.46
C ILE A 398 25.12 17.98 23.06
N ASP A 399 25.85 18.09 21.94
CA ASP A 399 26.21 19.39 21.36
C ASP A 399 25.20 19.81 20.30
N TYR A 400 24.71 18.86 19.49
CA TYR A 400 23.77 19.12 18.40
C TYR A 400 22.71 18.02 18.29
N TYR A 401 21.49 18.42 17.95
CA TYR A 401 20.46 17.50 17.48
C TYR A 401 20.35 17.58 15.96
N CYS A 402 20.07 16.46 15.30
CA CYS A 402 19.94 16.37 13.86
C CYS A 402 18.55 15.80 13.50
N VAL A 403 17.84 16.46 12.59
CA VAL A 403 16.52 16.03 12.09
C VAL A 403 16.41 16.33 10.60
N SER A 404 15.92 15.38 9.80
CA SER A 404 15.93 15.48 8.32
C SER A 404 14.55 15.55 7.65
N HIS A 405 13.50 15.19 8.36
CA HIS A 405 12.13 15.12 7.84
C HIS A 405 11.09 15.65 8.84
N ASN A 406 10.02 16.20 8.29
CA ASN A 406 9.00 16.93 9.05
C ASN A 406 8.16 16.02 9.96
N SER A 407 7.80 14.82 9.49
CA SER A 407 6.93 13.90 10.23
C SER A 407 7.46 13.55 11.64
N LYS A 408 8.75 13.24 11.78
CA LYS A 408 9.37 13.00 13.09
C LYS A 408 9.47 14.26 13.93
N PHE A 409 9.78 15.40 13.32
CA PHE A 409 9.81 16.68 14.02
C PHE A 409 8.44 17.03 14.63
N VAL A 410 7.36 16.92 13.85
CA VAL A 410 5.99 17.20 14.31
C VAL A 410 5.58 16.26 15.43
N SER A 411 5.82 14.96 15.27
CA SER A 411 5.47 13.94 16.29
C SER A 411 6.17 14.17 17.64
N GLN A 412 7.31 14.87 17.62
CA GLN A 412 8.15 15.14 18.78
C GLN A 412 8.31 16.64 19.08
N SER A 413 7.43 17.47 18.53
CA SER A 413 7.50 18.95 18.60
C SER A 413 7.64 19.49 20.01
N LYS A 414 6.98 18.86 21.00
CA LYS A 414 7.11 19.22 22.42
C LYS A 414 8.54 19.06 22.94
N PHE A 415 9.23 17.99 22.55
CA PHE A 415 10.62 17.75 22.97
C PHE A 415 11.56 18.75 22.30
N TYR A 416 11.42 18.98 20.99
CA TYR A 416 12.20 19.99 20.27
C TYR A 416 12.02 21.39 20.85
N SER A 417 10.78 21.76 21.22
CA SER A 417 10.50 23.08 21.80
C SER A 417 11.19 23.32 23.15
N SER A 418 11.57 22.27 23.86
CA SER A 418 12.22 22.35 25.18
C SER A 418 13.75 22.27 25.15
N LEU A 419 14.35 22.09 23.98
CA LEU A 419 15.80 21.94 23.86
C LEU A 419 16.52 23.27 24.10
N SER A 420 17.67 23.18 24.75
CA SER A 420 18.65 24.23 24.96
C SER A 420 19.87 24.11 24.04
N LYS A 421 19.97 23.02 23.26
CA LYS A 421 21.07 22.77 22.30
C LYS A 421 20.65 23.01 20.85
N PRO A 422 21.56 23.44 19.96
CA PRO A 422 21.26 23.70 18.56
C PRO A 422 20.75 22.47 17.80
N ILE A 423 19.84 22.74 16.86
CA ILE A 423 19.28 21.75 15.93
C ILE A 423 19.88 22.03 14.54
N ILE A 424 20.43 20.99 13.90
CA ILE A 424 20.86 21.00 12.52
C ILE A 424 19.76 20.33 11.69
N ALA A 425 19.19 21.07 10.74
CA ALA A 425 18.07 20.62 9.93
C ALA A 425 18.08 21.25 8.53
N PRO A 426 17.51 20.58 7.52
CA PRO A 426 17.29 21.17 6.20
C PRO A 426 16.09 22.12 6.26
N LEU A 427 16.31 23.40 6.60
CA LEU A 427 15.21 24.32 6.93
C LEU A 427 14.22 24.54 5.78
N HIS A 428 14.65 24.32 4.53
CA HIS A 428 13.76 24.39 3.37
C HIS A 428 12.65 23.33 3.35
N ARG A 429 12.75 22.29 4.19
CA ARG A 429 11.74 21.24 4.37
C ARG A 429 10.74 21.52 5.49
N PHE A 430 10.92 22.62 6.23
CA PHE A 430 10.10 22.97 7.38
C PHE A 430 9.35 24.28 7.11
N SER A 431 8.13 24.37 7.62
CA SER A 431 7.31 25.58 7.64
C SER A 431 7.90 26.64 8.60
N GLU A 432 7.50 27.90 8.43
CA GLU A 432 7.93 28.98 9.34
C GLU A 432 7.52 28.72 10.80
N SER A 433 6.37 28.10 11.04
CA SER A 433 5.95 27.68 12.39
C SER A 433 6.89 26.64 13.00
N GLU A 434 7.37 25.68 12.20
CA GLU A 434 8.29 24.64 12.67
C GLU A 434 9.70 25.19 12.91
N LYS A 435 10.17 26.09 12.04
CA LYS A 435 11.43 26.82 12.25
C LYS A 435 11.41 27.60 13.56
N ASN A 436 10.31 28.29 13.87
CA ASN A 436 10.14 28.99 15.15
C ASN A 436 10.21 28.05 16.37
N VAL A 437 9.78 26.79 16.23
CA VAL A 437 9.92 25.78 17.29
C VAL A 437 11.38 25.35 17.43
N MET A 438 12.12 25.20 16.32
CA MET A 438 13.55 24.88 16.34
C MET A 438 14.40 26.00 16.95
N GLU A 439 13.96 27.25 16.81
CA GLU A 439 14.64 28.43 17.36
C GLU A 439 14.12 28.83 18.76
N GLY A 440 13.33 27.96 19.39
CA GLY A 440 12.85 28.14 20.75
C GLY A 440 13.99 28.33 21.76
N HIS A 441 13.72 29.04 22.85
CA HIS A 441 14.67 29.25 23.96
C HIS A 441 16.00 29.97 23.59
N GLY A 442 16.04 30.70 22.47
CA GLY A 442 17.18 31.55 22.10
C GLY A 442 18.35 30.80 21.45
N VAL A 443 18.11 29.57 20.99
CA VAL A 443 19.08 28.76 20.27
C VAL A 443 18.87 28.93 18.77
N LYS A 444 19.93 29.18 18.00
CA LYS A 444 19.83 29.30 16.53
C LYS A 444 19.85 27.91 15.88
N ALA A 445 18.88 27.63 15.01
CA ALA A 445 18.92 26.44 14.15
C ALA A 445 20.01 26.60 13.06
N LEU A 446 20.71 25.52 12.75
CA LEU A 446 21.75 25.49 11.71
C LEU A 446 21.16 24.88 10.43
N ASP A 447 21.19 25.64 9.35
CA ASP A 447 20.60 25.24 8.07
C ASP A 447 21.59 24.47 7.21
N PHE A 448 21.31 23.19 6.97
CA PHE A 448 22.06 22.39 6.00
C PHE A 448 21.09 21.56 5.18
N GLY A 449 21.07 21.77 3.86
CA GLY A 449 20.06 21.18 3.00
C GLY A 449 20.16 19.65 2.92
N PHE A 450 19.02 19.01 2.65
CA PHE A 450 18.94 17.58 2.42
C PHE A 450 18.06 17.28 1.23
N GLU A 451 18.53 16.43 0.33
CA GLU A 451 17.79 15.97 -0.84
C GLU A 451 17.83 14.44 -0.91
N VAL A 452 16.70 13.83 -1.20
CA VAL A 452 16.61 12.37 -1.34
C VAL A 452 16.69 12.04 -2.82
N VAL A 453 17.78 11.40 -3.22
CA VAL A 453 18.07 11.07 -4.63
C VAL A 453 18.46 9.60 -4.71
N PRO A 454 17.66 8.74 -5.36
CA PRO A 454 17.93 7.31 -5.45
C PRO A 454 19.35 7.02 -5.96
N ALA A 455 20.01 6.04 -5.32
CA ALA A 455 21.36 5.61 -5.67
C ALA A 455 22.43 6.72 -5.70
N ILE A 456 22.20 7.87 -5.04
CA ILE A 456 23.20 8.91 -4.86
C ILE A 456 23.42 9.22 -3.37
N PHE A 457 24.69 9.20 -2.95
CA PHE A 457 25.13 9.81 -1.70
C PHE A 457 26.20 10.84 -2.05
N SER A 458 25.95 12.11 -1.77
CA SER A 458 26.89 13.19 -2.05
C SER A 458 26.82 14.27 -0.98
N VAL A 459 27.93 15.00 -0.77
CA VAL A 459 28.00 16.09 0.20
C VAL A 459 28.56 17.32 -0.49
N GLN A 460 27.76 18.38 -0.49
CA GLN A 460 28.06 19.70 -1.06
C GLN A 460 28.25 20.71 0.09
N PRO A 461 28.73 21.94 -0.20
CA PRO A 461 28.97 22.94 0.84
C PRO A 461 27.72 23.37 1.63
N THR A 462 26.54 23.29 1.01
CA THR A 462 25.27 23.77 1.60
C THR A 462 24.20 22.69 1.75
N TYR A 463 24.42 21.49 1.21
CA TYR A 463 23.47 20.38 1.32
C TYR A 463 24.14 19.01 1.15
N CYS A 464 23.45 17.95 1.53
CA CYS A 464 23.81 16.58 1.14
C CYS A 464 22.66 15.86 0.44
N GLN A 465 23.02 14.83 -0.33
CA GLN A 465 22.11 13.92 -1.00
C GLN A 465 22.27 12.53 -0.41
N ALA A 466 21.17 11.80 -0.24
CA ALA A 466 21.17 10.40 0.18
C ALA A 466 20.09 9.59 -0.57
N PRO A 467 20.24 8.26 -0.69
CA PRO A 467 19.29 7.41 -1.41
C PRO A 467 17.92 7.31 -0.72
N TYR A 468 17.86 7.51 0.60
CA TYR A 468 16.65 7.37 1.42
C TYR A 468 16.52 8.52 2.41
N ASP A 469 15.28 8.83 2.84
CA ASP A 469 15.01 9.88 3.83
C ASP A 469 15.30 9.41 5.27
N VAL A 470 16.58 9.20 5.56
CA VAL A 470 17.05 8.68 6.84
C VAL A 470 17.89 9.73 7.54
N THR A 471 17.49 10.14 8.75
CA THR A 471 18.20 11.17 9.52
C THR A 471 19.64 10.79 9.87
N PHE A 472 19.95 9.50 9.99
CA PHE A 472 21.33 9.03 10.13
C PHE A 472 22.17 9.35 8.89
N ALA A 473 21.64 9.15 7.68
CA ALA A 473 22.33 9.54 6.44
C ALA A 473 22.57 11.06 6.39
N TYR A 474 21.58 11.85 6.81
CA TYR A 474 21.72 13.29 6.92
C TYR A 474 22.82 13.70 7.93
N ALA A 475 22.85 13.08 9.12
CA ALA A 475 23.87 13.33 10.13
C ALA A 475 25.29 12.99 9.65
N LEU A 476 25.45 11.95 8.83
CA LEU A 476 26.70 11.65 8.14
C LEU A 476 27.09 12.78 7.18
N GLY A 477 26.14 13.26 6.37
CA GLY A 477 26.35 14.42 5.49
C GLY A 477 26.77 15.69 6.24
N VAL A 478 26.13 15.97 7.38
CA VAL A 478 26.47 17.08 8.28
C VAL A 478 27.89 16.97 8.81
N ALA A 479 28.25 15.84 9.44
CA ALA A 479 29.59 15.63 10.00
C ALA A 479 30.68 15.74 8.92
N THR A 480 30.35 15.29 7.71
CA THR A 480 31.21 15.35 6.54
C THR A 480 31.43 16.77 6.01
N CYS A 481 30.35 17.53 5.85
CA CYS A 481 30.40 18.93 5.43
C CYS A 481 31.16 19.78 6.45
N ALA A 482 30.96 19.50 7.74
CA ALA A 482 31.63 20.20 8.82
C ALA A 482 33.12 19.85 9.03
N ASN A 483 33.70 19.03 8.15
CA ASN A 483 35.10 18.60 8.18
C ASN A 483 35.52 17.88 9.48
N ALA A 484 34.64 17.04 10.04
CA ALA A 484 34.99 16.17 11.17
C ALA A 484 36.26 15.35 10.88
N ALA A 485 37.19 15.28 11.84
CA ALA A 485 38.43 14.53 11.68
C ALA A 485 38.24 13.01 11.78
N ALA A 486 37.24 12.57 12.54
CA ALA A 486 36.82 11.18 12.63
C ALA A 486 35.33 11.11 12.96
N ILE A 487 34.64 10.08 12.44
CA ILE A 487 33.22 9.86 12.69
C ILE A 487 33.04 8.52 13.40
N LYS A 488 32.60 8.59 14.65
CA LYS A 488 32.22 7.45 15.48
C LYS A 488 30.71 7.38 15.59
N VAL A 489 30.18 6.18 15.69
CA VAL A 489 28.73 5.96 15.76
C VAL A 489 28.36 4.96 16.84
N VAL A 490 27.23 5.18 17.50
CA VAL A 490 26.63 4.25 18.47
C VAL A 490 25.11 4.21 18.29
N GLY A 491 24.47 3.12 18.72
CA GLY A 491 23.01 3.01 18.64
C GLY A 491 22.45 2.66 17.27
N ILE A 492 23.28 2.13 16.37
CA ILE A 492 22.89 1.69 15.02
C ILE A 492 22.97 0.16 14.92
N ASP A 493 22.19 -0.52 15.75
CA ASP A 493 22.26 -1.97 15.95
C ASP A 493 21.98 -2.80 14.68
N GLY A 494 21.05 -2.35 13.84
CA GLY A 494 20.46 -3.17 12.78
C GLY A 494 18.98 -3.40 12.98
N TYR A 495 18.29 -3.69 11.89
CA TYR A 495 16.92 -4.20 11.88
C TYR A 495 16.91 -5.70 11.56
N PRO A 496 15.80 -6.41 11.89
CA PRO A 496 15.59 -7.79 11.45
C PRO A 496 15.74 -7.94 9.93
N SER A 497 16.15 -9.12 9.45
CA SER A 497 16.46 -9.35 8.03
C SER A 497 15.26 -9.20 7.07
N ASN A 498 14.04 -9.21 7.59
CA ASN A 498 12.80 -8.98 6.85
C ASN A 498 12.34 -7.52 6.86
N ASP A 499 13.06 -6.63 7.56
CA ASP A 499 12.74 -5.21 7.64
C ASP A 499 13.40 -4.46 6.46
N PRO A 500 12.64 -3.78 5.58
CA PRO A 500 13.20 -3.02 4.46
C PRO A 500 14.27 -2.01 4.87
N ARG A 501 14.15 -1.43 6.07
CA ARG A 501 15.12 -0.43 6.60
C ARG A 501 16.51 -1.02 6.80
N GLN A 502 16.62 -2.34 6.94
CA GLN A 502 17.92 -3.02 7.00
C GLN A 502 18.70 -2.82 5.70
N LEU A 503 18.04 -3.01 4.55
CA LEU A 503 18.66 -2.86 3.24
C LEU A 503 18.99 -1.39 2.95
N GLU A 504 18.08 -0.48 3.28
CA GLU A 504 18.30 0.97 3.12
C GLU A 504 19.55 1.43 3.87
N MET A 505 19.69 1.03 5.14
CA MET A 505 20.86 1.36 5.95
C MET A 505 22.15 0.73 5.44
N ILE A 506 22.10 -0.53 4.97
CA ILE A 506 23.24 -1.19 4.33
C ILE A 506 23.70 -0.40 3.10
N GLU A 507 22.77 0.02 2.24
CA GLU A 507 23.07 0.81 1.05
C GLU A 507 23.66 2.17 1.40
N ILE A 508 23.07 2.90 2.37
CA ILE A 508 23.60 4.16 2.90
C ILE A 508 25.05 3.99 3.35
N CYS A 509 25.34 2.98 4.18
CA CYS A 509 26.68 2.72 4.70
C CYS A 509 27.68 2.40 3.57
N ASN A 510 27.29 1.53 2.62
CA ASN A 510 28.15 1.17 1.50
C ASN A 510 28.46 2.37 0.60
N MET A 511 27.46 3.18 0.29
CA MET A 511 27.62 4.37 -0.56
C MET A 511 28.46 5.44 0.12
N TYR A 512 28.23 5.66 1.42
CA TYR A 512 29.05 6.58 2.18
C TYR A 512 30.51 6.13 2.25
N ASN A 513 30.77 4.85 2.53
CA ASN A 513 32.13 4.30 2.54
C ASN A 513 32.79 4.33 1.15
N GLY A 514 32.01 4.33 0.08
CA GLY A 514 32.47 4.50 -1.29
C GLY A 514 32.91 5.92 -1.64
N LEU A 515 32.60 6.93 -0.82
CA LEU A 515 33.16 8.27 -0.97
C LEU A 515 34.65 8.19 -0.67
N ALA A 516 35.50 8.50 -1.66
CA ALA A 516 36.97 8.48 -1.54
C ALA A 516 37.49 9.51 -0.50
N ARG A 517 37.34 9.21 0.80
CA ARG A 517 37.63 10.10 1.93
C ARG A 517 38.49 9.38 2.97
N GLU A 518 39.29 10.17 3.70
CA GLU A 518 40.20 9.69 4.75
C GLU A 518 39.47 9.25 6.04
N ASN A 519 38.17 9.53 6.18
CA ASN A 519 37.42 9.41 7.43
C ASN A 519 36.35 8.29 7.34
N GLU A 520 36.78 7.05 7.55
CA GLU A 520 35.92 5.88 7.68
C GLU A 520 34.98 6.00 8.89
N ILE A 521 33.72 5.54 8.76
CA ILE A 521 32.78 5.46 9.89
C ILE A 521 33.15 4.28 10.78
N ILE A 522 33.27 4.52 12.08
CA ILE A 522 33.58 3.48 13.05
C ILE A 522 32.47 3.34 14.09
N ALA A 523 31.83 2.17 14.13
CA ALA A 523 30.87 1.83 15.18
C ALA A 523 31.58 1.45 16.48
N LEU A 524 31.18 2.06 17.60
CA LEU A 524 31.69 1.77 18.95
C LEU A 524 30.81 0.76 19.71
N THR A 525 29.58 0.54 19.24
CA THR A 525 28.65 -0.48 19.73
C THR A 525 28.40 -1.53 18.63
N PRO A 526 27.99 -2.76 18.98
CA PRO A 526 27.69 -3.80 18.00
C PRO A 526 26.69 -3.34 16.93
N THR A 527 26.97 -3.69 15.68
CA THR A 527 26.09 -3.40 14.54
C THR A 527 26.11 -4.54 13.52
N THR A 528 24.99 -4.72 12.82
CA THR A 528 24.89 -5.63 11.66
C THR A 528 25.26 -4.96 10.32
N TYR A 529 25.51 -3.65 10.32
CA TYR A 529 25.82 -2.90 9.11
C TYR A 529 27.29 -3.08 8.67
N PRO A 530 27.58 -2.96 7.36
CA PRO A 530 28.91 -3.19 6.79
C PRO A 530 29.86 -1.99 7.02
N ILE A 531 30.13 -1.67 8.28
CA ILE A 531 31.05 -0.60 8.70
C ILE A 531 32.09 -1.14 9.68
N THR A 532 33.22 -0.45 9.78
CA THR A 532 34.28 -0.85 10.71
C THR A 532 33.79 -0.75 12.15
N GLN A 533 34.05 -1.81 12.94
CA GLN A 533 33.64 -1.89 14.33
C GLN A 533 34.87 -1.85 15.23
N MET A 534 34.76 -1.06 16.30
CA MET A 534 35.72 -1.01 17.39
C MET A 534 34.93 -1.09 18.71
N SER A 535 35.54 -1.64 19.75
CA SER A 535 34.88 -1.62 21.05
C SER A 535 34.92 -0.23 21.67
N ILE A 536 33.82 0.25 22.26
CA ILE A 536 33.82 1.43 23.12
C ILE A 536 34.79 1.30 24.32
N PHE A 537 35.17 0.06 24.65
CA PHE A 537 36.14 -0.27 25.70
C PHE A 537 37.60 -0.31 25.22
N SER A 538 37.84 -0.04 23.93
CA SER A 538 39.21 -0.05 23.39
C SER A 538 40.07 1.02 24.07
N PRO A 539 41.31 0.69 24.48
CA PRO A 539 42.21 1.66 25.07
C PRO A 539 42.60 2.74 24.06
N LYS A 540 42.82 3.96 24.55
CA LYS A 540 43.26 5.10 23.75
C LYS A 540 44.61 4.77 23.09
N LYS A 541 44.70 4.94 21.77
CA LYS A 541 45.95 4.83 21.01
C LYS A 541 46.88 5.99 21.31
#